data_AF-A0A7C0VYW3-F1
#
_entry.id   AF-A0A7C0VYW3-F1
#
_cell.length_a   1.000
_cell.length_b   1.000
_cell.length_c   1.000
_cell.angle_alpha   90.00
_cell.angle_beta   90.00
_cell.angle_gamma   90.00
#
_symmetry.space_group_name_H-M   'P 1'
#
loop_
_entity.id
_entity.type
_entity.pdbx_description
1 polymer ?
#
loop_
_entity_poly.entity_id
_entity_poly.type
_entity_poly.pdbx_seq_one_letter_code
_entity_poly.pdbx_strand_id
1 'polypeptide(L)'
;MEISINYGNTLKTLEILDKNYLGILNPKEVAAVDDPIAEVKRALASPIGSKKIKELVSTKNKIAILVSDISRPCPSYILLPPIIEELKEAGVNNAQITIIFGLGVHRRHSEEEKKRLVGEEIYNQIKCIDHDIEDCVKIGTTKRGNEVSVFKEVLKADFIIATGNLEFHYFAGYSGGAKALAPGVCSRNTIANNHKHFLDSAAKAGKIEGNPIREEIEEIGKMVGIDFMVNAVLNSHKKIVKVVAGDVTKAHREGAEYISNIFGVKIDNLADIVITSPGGFPKDIDLYQTHKAMEFASLAVKKGGIIIVAGECRDGLGERNFAEALNGDLSPQELIEELKKNFVLGRHKASRIAKIHLDSEI
;
A
#
# COMPACT_ATOMS: atom_id res chain seq x y z
N MET A 1 -23.95 -11.15 -24.47
CA MET A 1 -22.48 -11.31 -24.49
C MET A 1 -21.96 -12.22 -23.38
N GLU A 2 -20.78 -12.79 -23.58
CA GLU A 2 -20.08 -13.67 -22.63
C GLU A 2 -18.90 -12.91 -21.99
N ILE A 3 -18.78 -12.96 -20.66
CA ILE A 3 -17.73 -12.29 -19.89
C ILE A 3 -17.12 -13.29 -18.91
N SER A 4 -15.79 -13.36 -18.84
CA SER A 4 -15.08 -14.19 -17.86
C SER A 4 -14.58 -13.36 -16.68
N ILE A 5 -14.66 -13.93 -15.48
CA ILE A 5 -14.17 -13.33 -14.24
C ILE A 5 -13.31 -14.32 -13.44
N ASN A 6 -12.23 -13.83 -12.82
CA ASN A 6 -11.33 -14.66 -12.01
C ASN A 6 -12.03 -15.19 -10.75
N TYR A 7 -11.84 -16.48 -10.43
CA TYR A 7 -12.39 -17.15 -9.26
C TYR A 7 -11.50 -18.33 -8.86
N GLY A 8 -10.87 -18.26 -7.68
CA GLY A 8 -9.85 -19.20 -7.25
C GLY A 8 -8.73 -19.28 -8.28
N ASN A 9 -8.35 -20.50 -8.65
CA ASN A 9 -7.37 -20.74 -9.73
C ASN A 9 -8.01 -20.85 -11.13
N THR A 10 -9.26 -20.41 -11.30
CA THR A 10 -10.06 -20.61 -12.53
C THR A 10 -10.74 -19.32 -12.99
N LEU A 11 -11.43 -19.42 -14.13
CA LEU A 11 -12.35 -18.39 -14.62
C LEU A 11 -13.79 -18.89 -14.48
N LYS A 12 -14.71 -17.98 -14.14
CA LYS A 12 -16.16 -18.20 -14.25
C LYS A 12 -16.69 -17.37 -15.41
N THR A 13 -17.51 -18.02 -16.24
CA THR A 13 -18.16 -17.39 -17.39
C THR A 13 -19.55 -16.90 -17.00
N LEU A 14 -19.88 -15.68 -17.41
CA LEU A 14 -21.13 -15.00 -17.18
C LEU A 14 -21.75 -14.67 -18.53
N GLU A 15 -23.02 -15.00 -18.71
CA GLU A 15 -23.80 -14.57 -19.86
C GLU A 15 -24.66 -13.36 -19.47
N ILE A 16 -24.37 -12.21 -20.07
CA ILE A 16 -25.12 -10.96 -19.84
C ILE A 16 -25.87 -10.61 -21.11
N LEU A 17 -27.20 -10.48 -21.02
CA LEU A 17 -28.02 -10.00 -22.14
C LEU A 17 -27.59 -8.60 -22.54
N ASP A 18 -27.48 -8.32 -23.84
CA ASP A 18 -26.91 -7.05 -24.32
C ASP A 18 -27.70 -5.82 -23.82
N LYS A 19 -29.01 -5.95 -23.62
CA LYS A 19 -29.86 -4.90 -23.02
C LYS A 19 -29.52 -4.54 -21.56
N ASN A 20 -28.81 -5.42 -20.85
CA ASN A 20 -28.41 -5.24 -19.46
C ASN A 20 -26.92 -4.85 -19.33
N TYR A 21 -26.18 -4.83 -20.43
CA TYR A 21 -24.75 -4.55 -20.41
C TYR A 21 -24.47 -3.05 -20.49
N LEU A 22 -23.82 -2.51 -19.48
CA LEU A 22 -23.36 -1.12 -19.47
C LEU A 22 -21.91 -0.97 -19.95
N GLY A 23 -21.03 -1.90 -19.59
CA GLY A 23 -19.60 -1.83 -19.93
C GLY A 23 -18.73 -2.70 -19.04
N ILE A 24 -17.45 -2.81 -19.40
CA ILE A 24 -16.39 -3.41 -18.59
C ILE A 24 -15.40 -2.31 -18.19
N LEU A 25 -15.10 -2.21 -16.89
CA LEU A 25 -14.12 -1.28 -16.35
C LEU A 25 -12.78 -1.99 -16.18
N ASN A 26 -11.92 -1.90 -17.20
CA ASN A 26 -10.54 -2.39 -17.12
C ASN A 26 -9.56 -1.23 -17.06
N PRO A 27 -8.47 -1.35 -16.28
CA PRO A 27 -7.36 -0.42 -16.41
C PRO A 27 -6.70 -0.53 -17.79
N LYS A 28 -5.88 0.47 -18.14
CA LYS A 28 -5.03 0.37 -19.32
C LYS A 28 -3.96 -0.70 -19.08
N GLU A 29 -3.76 -1.57 -20.05
CA GLU A 29 -2.60 -2.45 -20.06
C GLU A 29 -1.35 -1.65 -20.43
N VAL A 30 -0.29 -1.81 -19.64
CA VAL A 30 0.98 -1.10 -19.81
C VAL A 30 2.11 -2.11 -19.86
N ALA A 31 2.88 -2.06 -20.94
CA ALA A 31 4.07 -2.89 -21.11
C ALA A 31 5.11 -2.57 -20.03
N ALA A 32 5.83 -3.61 -19.59
CA ALA A 32 6.96 -3.44 -18.70
C ALA A 32 8.10 -2.67 -19.40
N VAL A 33 8.94 -2.01 -18.62
CA VAL A 33 10.22 -1.51 -19.15
C VAL A 33 11.11 -2.69 -19.55
N ASP A 34 11.90 -2.51 -20.61
CA ASP A 34 12.77 -3.57 -21.13
C ASP A 34 13.87 -3.97 -20.13
N ASP A 35 14.47 -2.97 -19.49
CA ASP A 35 15.49 -3.17 -18.44
C ASP A 35 15.05 -2.47 -17.13
N PRO A 36 14.51 -3.24 -16.17
CA PRO A 36 14.11 -2.72 -14.87
C PRO A 36 15.24 -2.08 -14.06
N ILE A 37 16.49 -2.58 -14.18
CA ILE A 37 17.64 -2.02 -13.47
C ILE A 37 18.04 -0.68 -14.09
N ALA A 38 18.07 -0.59 -15.42
CA ALA A 38 18.30 0.66 -16.12
C ALA A 38 17.24 1.72 -15.79
N GLU A 39 15.97 1.33 -15.63
CA GLU A 39 14.90 2.24 -15.22
C GLU A 39 15.10 2.79 -13.81
N VAL A 40 15.58 1.98 -12.86
CA VAL A 40 15.95 2.47 -11.52
C VAL A 40 17.12 3.45 -11.63
N LYS A 41 18.18 3.12 -12.38
CA LYS A 41 19.33 4.01 -12.61
C LYS A 41 18.91 5.33 -13.25
N ARG A 42 17.98 5.30 -14.22
CA ARG A 42 17.41 6.51 -14.84
C ARG A 42 16.72 7.39 -13.80
N ALA A 43 15.87 6.82 -12.95
CA ALA A 43 15.15 7.57 -11.92
C ALA A 43 16.12 8.21 -10.91
N LEU A 44 17.14 7.47 -10.48
CA LEU A 44 18.21 7.96 -9.58
C LEU A 44 19.05 9.07 -10.22
N ALA A 45 19.34 8.97 -11.52
CA ALA A 45 20.14 9.96 -12.25
C ALA A 45 19.41 11.28 -12.52
N SER A 46 18.08 11.33 -12.38
CA SER A 46 17.25 12.54 -12.54
C SER A 46 16.15 12.58 -11.46
N PRO A 47 16.53 12.83 -10.19
CA PRO A 47 15.60 12.82 -9.07
C PRO A 47 14.61 13.98 -9.15
N ILE A 48 13.35 13.70 -8.84
CA ILE A 48 12.25 14.66 -8.88
C ILE A 48 12.31 15.53 -7.63
N GLY A 49 12.56 16.82 -7.81
CA GLY A 49 12.47 17.82 -6.74
C GLY A 49 13.50 17.66 -5.63
N SER A 50 14.59 16.92 -5.85
CA SER A 50 15.71 16.72 -4.93
C SER A 50 17.04 16.67 -5.70
N LYS A 51 18.17 16.69 -4.99
CA LYS A 51 19.49 16.39 -5.57
C LYS A 51 19.71 14.87 -5.64
N LYS A 52 20.77 14.42 -6.29
CA LYS A 52 21.15 12.99 -6.31
C LYS A 52 21.58 12.52 -4.93
N ILE A 53 21.49 11.21 -4.67
CA ILE A 53 21.85 10.64 -3.36
C ILE A 53 23.29 11.01 -3.01
N LYS A 54 24.21 10.88 -3.97
CA LYS A 54 25.64 11.21 -3.78
C LYS A 54 25.94 12.67 -3.44
N GLU A 55 24.99 13.57 -3.66
CA GLU A 55 25.12 15.00 -3.32
C GLU A 55 24.50 15.34 -1.97
N LEU A 56 23.66 14.45 -1.44
CA LEU A 56 22.96 14.63 -0.16
C LEU A 56 23.67 13.90 0.98
N VAL A 57 24.30 12.77 0.68
CA VAL A 57 24.89 11.89 1.66
C VAL A 57 26.37 12.23 1.90
N SER A 58 26.77 12.20 3.17
CA SER A 58 28.15 12.30 3.64
C SER A 58 28.73 10.91 3.92
N THR A 59 30.04 10.74 3.75
CA THR A 59 30.76 9.49 4.03
C THR A 59 30.64 9.01 5.47
N LYS A 60 30.22 9.88 6.40
CA LYS A 60 30.00 9.55 7.82
C LYS A 60 28.57 9.15 8.15
N ASN A 61 27.61 9.32 7.23
CA ASN A 61 26.21 9.06 7.54
C ASN A 61 25.94 7.58 7.76
N LYS A 62 25.05 7.29 8.71
CA LYS A 62 24.35 6.01 8.83
C LYS A 62 23.08 6.06 8.00
N ILE A 63 22.86 5.05 7.17
CA ILE A 63 21.76 5.01 6.21
C ILE A 63 20.73 3.99 6.67
N ALA A 64 19.46 4.39 6.70
CA ALA A 64 18.34 3.45 6.77
C ALA A 64 17.64 3.38 5.42
N ILE A 65 17.47 2.18 4.88
CA ILE A 65 16.65 1.94 3.69
C ILE A 65 15.38 1.20 4.13
N LEU A 66 14.24 1.88 4.06
CA LEU A 66 12.94 1.31 4.40
C LEU A 66 12.43 0.48 3.22
N VAL A 67 12.12 -0.79 3.46
CA VAL A 67 11.72 -1.76 2.43
C VAL A 67 10.36 -2.34 2.76
N SER A 68 9.52 -2.54 1.75
CA SER A 68 8.21 -3.19 1.93
C SER A 68 8.35 -4.64 2.39
N ASP A 69 7.37 -5.12 3.16
CA ASP A 69 7.33 -6.50 3.62
C ASP A 69 6.87 -7.50 2.52
N ILE A 70 6.85 -8.79 2.85
CA ILE A 70 6.49 -9.89 1.93
C ILE A 70 5.03 -9.81 1.43
N SER A 71 4.17 -9.05 2.11
CA SER A 71 2.78 -8.84 1.69
C SER A 71 2.65 -7.93 0.46
N ARG A 72 3.73 -7.27 0.03
CA ARG A 72 3.75 -6.32 -1.08
C ARG A 72 4.40 -6.91 -2.33
N PRO A 73 3.94 -6.49 -3.52
CA PRO A 73 4.57 -6.91 -4.78
C PRO A 73 5.84 -6.11 -5.10
N CYS A 74 6.37 -5.31 -4.16
CA CYS A 74 7.52 -4.45 -4.41
C CYS A 74 8.76 -5.27 -4.79
N PRO A 75 9.35 -5.05 -5.97
CA PRO A 75 10.55 -5.76 -6.42
C PRO A 75 11.81 -5.14 -5.80
N SER A 76 11.92 -5.19 -4.47
CA SER A 76 13.01 -4.54 -3.73
C SER A 76 14.39 -5.05 -4.14
N TYR A 77 14.51 -6.33 -4.50
CA TYR A 77 15.71 -6.93 -5.09
C TYR A 77 16.16 -6.29 -6.43
N ILE A 78 15.28 -5.55 -7.11
CA ILE A 78 15.61 -4.74 -8.31
C ILE A 78 15.94 -3.30 -7.91
N LEU A 79 15.24 -2.74 -6.92
CA LEU A 79 15.44 -1.35 -6.48
C LEU A 79 16.76 -1.16 -5.74
N LEU A 80 17.12 -2.11 -4.87
CA LEU A 80 18.22 -1.95 -3.93
C LEU A 80 19.61 -1.93 -4.58
N PRO A 81 19.96 -2.78 -5.58
CA PRO A 81 21.31 -2.78 -6.12
C PRO A 81 21.77 -1.42 -6.67
N PRO A 82 20.98 -0.69 -7.50
CA PRO A 82 21.37 0.64 -7.97
C PRO A 82 21.43 1.70 -6.85
N ILE A 83 20.56 1.60 -5.83
CA ILE A 83 20.59 2.51 -4.67
C ILE A 83 21.90 2.31 -3.89
N ILE A 84 22.28 1.05 -3.65
CA ILE A 84 23.51 0.71 -2.93
C ILE A 84 24.75 1.09 -3.75
N GLU A 85 24.71 0.93 -5.08
CA GLU A 85 25.77 1.38 -5.99
C GLU A 85 26.01 2.89 -5.85
N GLU A 86 24.95 3.71 -5.90
CA GLU A 86 25.07 5.16 -5.75
C GLU A 86 25.54 5.59 -4.34
N LEU A 87 25.12 4.89 -3.29
CA LEU A 87 25.63 5.10 -1.93
C LEU A 87 27.13 4.77 -1.81
N LYS A 88 27.58 3.67 -2.44
CA LYS A 88 29.00 3.30 -2.50
C LYS A 88 29.82 4.32 -3.27
N GLU A 89 29.32 4.84 -4.38
CA GLU A 89 29.94 5.95 -5.13
C GLU A 89 30.06 7.22 -4.28
N ALA A 90 29.12 7.45 -3.35
CA ALA A 90 29.18 8.53 -2.38
C ALA A 90 30.15 8.25 -1.19
N GLY A 91 30.82 7.09 -1.18
CA GLY A 91 31.77 6.69 -0.15
C GLY A 91 31.13 6.10 1.12
N VAL A 92 29.87 5.65 1.06
CA VAL A 92 29.20 4.95 2.15
C VAL A 92 29.52 3.45 2.09
N ASN A 93 30.00 2.90 3.21
CA ASN A 93 30.27 1.47 3.30
C ASN A 93 29.01 0.67 3.66
N ASN A 94 28.93 -0.59 3.23
CA ASN A 94 27.82 -1.50 3.56
C ASN A 94 27.52 -1.57 5.08
N ALA A 95 28.55 -1.49 5.93
CA ALA A 95 28.40 -1.51 7.39
C ALA A 95 27.65 -0.29 7.97
N GLN A 96 27.52 0.80 7.19
CA GLN A 96 26.76 2.00 7.55
C GLN A 96 25.30 1.91 7.12
N ILE A 97 24.94 0.91 6.31
CA ILE A 97 23.60 0.74 5.75
C ILE A 97 22.84 -0.30 6.58
N THR A 98 21.62 0.04 6.98
CA THR A 98 20.66 -0.91 7.55
C THR A 98 19.41 -0.92 6.68
N ILE A 99 19.04 -2.11 6.19
CA ILE A 99 17.78 -2.33 5.50
C ILE A 99 16.74 -2.72 6.55
N ILE A 100 15.63 -1.97 6.60
CA ILE A 100 14.57 -2.15 7.59
C ILE A 100 13.27 -2.51 6.86
N PHE A 101 12.76 -3.73 7.11
CA PHE A 101 11.48 -4.15 6.55
C PHE A 101 10.32 -3.54 7.33
N GLY A 102 9.50 -2.74 6.65
CA GLY A 102 8.33 -2.09 7.21
C GLY A 102 7.14 -3.04 7.33
N LEU A 103 7.06 -3.78 8.44
CA LEU A 103 5.99 -4.75 8.70
C LEU A 103 4.66 -4.09 9.11
N GLY A 104 4.70 -2.88 9.68
CA GLY A 104 3.58 -2.31 10.42
C GLY A 104 3.12 -3.28 11.52
N VAL A 105 1.93 -3.86 11.35
CA VAL A 105 1.31 -4.82 12.29
C VAL A 105 1.41 -6.28 11.83
N HIS A 106 2.11 -6.56 10.73
CA HIS A 106 2.23 -7.91 10.19
C HIS A 106 3.22 -8.77 10.98
N ARG A 107 3.16 -10.09 10.75
CA ARG A 107 4.11 -11.04 11.34
C ARG A 107 5.55 -10.78 10.87
N ARG A 108 6.51 -11.27 11.64
CA ARG A 108 7.93 -11.30 11.23
C ARG A 108 8.13 -12.21 10.01
N HIS A 109 9.19 -11.91 9.27
CA HIS A 109 9.64 -12.71 8.14
C HIS A 109 10.48 -13.91 8.58
N SER A 110 10.47 -14.97 7.78
CA SER A 110 11.55 -15.97 7.81
C SER A 110 12.83 -15.41 7.17
N GLU A 111 13.97 -16.05 7.38
CA GLU A 111 15.22 -15.62 6.75
C GLU A 111 15.20 -15.81 5.23
N GLU A 112 14.51 -16.83 4.73
CA GLU A 112 14.29 -17.06 3.30
C GLU A 112 13.43 -15.95 2.68
N GLU A 113 12.40 -15.49 3.38
CA GLU A 113 11.57 -14.36 2.93
C GLU A 113 12.40 -13.08 2.84
N LYS A 114 13.24 -12.80 3.84
CA LYS A 114 14.16 -11.63 3.81
C LYS A 114 15.13 -11.72 2.63
N LYS A 115 15.80 -12.86 2.44
CA LYS A 115 16.69 -13.11 1.31
C LYS A 115 15.99 -12.92 -0.04
N ARG A 116 14.76 -13.43 -0.17
CA ARG A 116 13.95 -13.25 -1.38
C ARG A 116 13.60 -11.79 -1.63
N LEU A 117 13.27 -11.03 -0.58
CA LEU A 117 12.87 -9.63 -0.71
C LEU A 117 14.00 -8.75 -1.22
N VAL A 118 15.22 -8.91 -0.68
CA VAL A 118 16.34 -8.01 -0.98
C VAL A 118 17.36 -8.59 -1.96
N GLY A 119 17.31 -9.90 -2.23
CA GLY A 119 18.34 -10.62 -2.97
C GLY A 119 19.42 -11.19 -2.03
N GLU A 120 19.91 -12.38 -2.35
CA GLU A 120 20.86 -13.12 -1.50
C GLU A 120 22.17 -12.37 -1.28
N GLU A 121 22.71 -11.73 -2.32
CA GLU A 121 23.95 -10.96 -2.23
C GLU A 121 23.83 -9.81 -1.21
N ILE A 122 22.76 -9.01 -1.32
CA ILE A 122 22.52 -7.87 -0.42
C ILE A 122 22.30 -8.35 1.01
N TYR A 123 21.48 -9.39 1.18
CA TYR A 123 21.19 -9.96 2.50
C TYR A 123 22.47 -10.42 3.22
N ASN A 124 23.41 -11.01 2.49
CA ASN A 124 24.67 -11.51 3.08
C ASN A 124 25.68 -10.39 3.37
N GLN A 125 25.55 -9.21 2.75
CA GLN A 125 26.53 -8.12 2.87
C GLN A 125 26.04 -6.94 3.73
N ILE A 126 24.73 -6.75 3.86
CA ILE A 126 24.12 -5.59 4.52
C ILE A 126 23.16 -6.06 5.60
N LYS A 127 23.20 -5.39 6.76
CA LYS A 127 22.31 -5.69 7.87
C LYS A 127 20.85 -5.51 7.45
N CYS A 128 20.08 -6.58 7.48
CA CYS A 128 18.65 -6.59 7.18
C CYS A 128 17.86 -6.95 8.44
N ILE A 129 16.93 -6.10 8.87
CA ILE A 129 16.13 -6.31 10.08
C ILE A 129 14.64 -6.06 9.82
N ASP A 130 13.81 -6.80 10.53
CA ASP A 130 12.38 -6.52 10.59
C ASP A 130 12.09 -5.38 11.55
N HIS A 131 11.08 -4.58 11.23
CA HIS A 131 10.41 -3.69 12.19
C HIS A 131 9.98 -4.46 13.44
N ASP A 132 10.32 -3.95 14.62
CA ASP A 132 9.79 -4.45 15.89
C ASP A 132 8.80 -3.45 16.49
N ILE A 133 7.51 -3.80 16.44
CA ILE A 133 6.41 -2.94 16.84
C ILE A 133 6.42 -2.59 18.34
N GLU A 134 7.06 -3.45 19.15
CA GLU A 134 7.19 -3.26 20.60
C GLU A 134 8.42 -2.39 20.97
N ASP A 135 9.29 -2.09 20.00
CA ASP A 135 10.56 -1.38 20.20
C ASP A 135 10.54 0.02 19.56
N CYS A 136 9.38 0.68 19.69
CA CYS A 136 9.14 2.03 19.18
C CYS A 136 9.29 3.08 20.29
N VAL A 137 9.87 4.23 19.97
CA VAL A 137 10.03 5.36 20.89
C VAL A 137 9.18 6.54 20.45
N LYS A 138 8.59 7.26 21.42
CA LYS A 138 7.78 8.45 21.15
C LYS A 138 8.67 9.58 20.63
N ILE A 139 8.28 10.16 19.50
CA ILE A 139 9.00 11.27 18.85
C ILE A 139 8.22 12.58 18.85
N GLY A 140 6.92 12.56 19.15
CA GLY A 140 6.11 13.76 19.22
C GLY A 140 4.62 13.48 19.07
N THR A 141 3.89 14.52 18.67
CA THR A 141 2.43 14.50 18.49
C THR A 141 2.09 15.21 17.18
N THR A 142 1.17 14.65 16.39
CA THR A 142 0.70 15.25 15.14
C THR A 142 -0.21 16.45 15.41
N LYS A 143 -0.49 17.28 14.39
CA LYS A 143 -1.46 18.39 14.45
C LYS A 143 -2.86 17.94 14.89
N ARG A 144 -3.20 16.67 14.67
CA ARG A 144 -4.48 16.07 15.09
C ARG A 144 -4.47 15.57 16.53
N GLY A 145 -3.38 15.76 17.27
CA GLY A 145 -3.25 15.36 18.66
C GLY A 145 -2.85 13.90 18.86
N ASN A 146 -2.47 13.18 17.80
CA ASN A 146 -2.10 11.77 17.90
C ASN A 146 -0.63 11.60 18.24
N GLU A 147 -0.34 10.77 19.24
CA GLU A 147 1.04 10.44 19.60
C GLU A 147 1.73 9.60 18.52
N VAL A 148 2.97 9.97 18.21
CA VAL A 148 3.79 9.32 17.20
C VAL A 148 4.95 8.61 17.88
N SER A 149 5.04 7.30 17.66
CA SER A 149 6.15 6.47 18.09
C SER A 149 6.66 5.63 16.92
N VAL A 150 7.98 5.62 16.74
CA VAL A 150 8.67 5.04 15.58
C VAL A 150 9.77 4.09 16.06
N PHE A 151 10.03 3.05 15.28
CA PHE A 151 11.04 2.04 15.59
C PHE A 151 12.42 2.65 15.77
N LYS A 152 13.06 2.35 16.90
CA LYS A 152 14.30 3.03 17.31
C LYS A 152 15.44 2.93 16.30
N GLU A 153 15.53 1.83 15.54
CA GLU A 153 16.60 1.63 14.56
C GLU A 153 16.53 2.63 13.40
N VAL A 154 15.34 3.11 13.05
CA VAL A 154 15.15 4.15 12.02
C VAL A 154 15.75 5.47 12.50
N LEU A 155 15.56 5.82 13.76
CA LEU A 155 16.01 7.08 14.36
C LEU A 155 17.53 7.15 14.59
N LYS A 156 18.25 6.05 14.37
CA LYS A 156 19.72 6.02 14.42
C LYS A 156 20.37 6.44 13.11
N ALA A 157 19.59 6.54 12.04
CA ALA A 157 20.09 6.93 10.73
C ALA A 157 20.21 8.45 10.63
N ASP A 158 21.25 8.89 9.93
CA ASP A 158 21.43 10.28 9.55
C ASP A 158 20.80 10.57 8.18
N PHE A 159 20.48 9.52 7.41
CA PHE A 159 19.84 9.61 6.09
C PHE A 159 18.88 8.43 5.87
N ILE A 160 17.62 8.73 5.50
CA ILE A 160 16.55 7.74 5.36
C ILE A 160 16.05 7.70 3.92
N ILE A 161 16.16 6.52 3.30
CA ILE A 161 15.63 6.23 1.96
C ILE A 161 14.36 5.39 2.08
N ALA A 162 13.25 5.90 1.55
CA ALA A 162 11.98 5.19 1.51
C ALA A 162 11.79 4.45 0.17
N THR A 163 11.71 3.12 0.22
CA THR A 163 11.41 2.28 -0.95
C THR A 163 10.04 1.61 -0.87
N GLY A 164 9.52 1.16 -2.00
CA GLY A 164 8.20 0.54 -2.09
C GLY A 164 7.62 0.54 -3.49
N ASN A 165 6.40 0.02 -3.62
CA ASN A 165 5.60 0.17 -4.83
C ASN A 165 4.47 1.17 -4.63
N LEU A 166 4.12 1.87 -5.71
CA LEU A 166 2.97 2.75 -5.79
C LEU A 166 1.79 2.02 -6.43
N GLU A 167 0.63 2.08 -5.79
CA GLU A 167 -0.67 1.55 -6.22
C GLU A 167 -1.79 2.41 -5.60
N PHE A 168 -3.01 2.28 -6.12
CA PHE A 168 -4.17 2.84 -5.43
C PHE A 168 -4.33 2.19 -4.06
N HIS A 169 -4.58 3.01 -3.04
CA HIS A 169 -4.90 2.52 -1.71
C HIS A 169 -6.29 2.97 -1.30
N TYR A 170 -7.17 2.01 -1.05
CA TYR A 170 -8.61 2.19 -0.86
C TYR A 170 -9.04 3.32 0.09
N PHE A 171 -8.22 3.70 1.07
CA PHE A 171 -8.48 4.87 1.93
C PHE A 171 -7.36 5.91 2.06
N ALA A 172 -6.13 5.58 1.64
CA ALA A 172 -4.97 6.45 1.85
C ALA A 172 -4.59 7.23 0.57
N GLY A 173 -5.50 7.24 -0.41
CA GLY A 173 -5.26 7.67 -1.77
C GLY A 173 -4.44 6.65 -2.54
N TYR A 174 -3.16 6.59 -2.22
CA TYR A 174 -2.13 5.77 -2.86
C TYR A 174 -1.29 5.05 -1.80
N SER A 175 -0.50 4.05 -2.19
CA SER A 175 0.59 3.52 -1.37
C SER A 175 1.85 4.41 -1.49
N GLY A 176 3.03 3.87 -1.15
CA GLY A 176 4.33 4.51 -1.35
C GLY A 176 4.57 5.82 -0.59
N GLY A 177 5.71 6.45 -0.88
CA GLY A 177 6.17 7.66 -0.20
C GLY A 177 6.38 7.46 1.29
N ALA A 178 5.94 8.43 2.08
CA ALA A 178 6.00 8.38 3.54
C ALA A 178 5.30 7.16 4.16
N LYS A 179 4.52 6.42 3.37
CA LYS A 179 3.86 5.20 3.86
C LYS A 179 4.83 4.05 4.17
N ALA A 180 6.02 4.04 3.56
CA ALA A 180 7.09 3.13 3.95
C ALA A 180 7.52 3.35 5.41
N LEU A 181 7.34 4.57 5.92
CA LEU A 181 7.57 4.92 7.31
C LEU A 181 6.31 4.74 8.17
N ALA A 182 5.22 5.40 7.81
CA ALA A 182 3.96 5.34 8.54
C ALA A 182 2.86 4.72 7.66
N PRO A 183 2.42 3.47 7.89
CA PRO A 183 2.57 2.70 9.13
C PRO A 183 3.79 1.77 9.21
N GLY A 184 4.62 1.66 8.15
CA GLY A 184 5.59 0.58 7.98
C GLY A 184 6.50 0.29 9.19
N VAL A 185 6.96 1.32 9.90
CA VAL A 185 7.90 1.21 11.03
C VAL A 185 7.40 1.98 12.27
N CYS A 186 6.08 2.07 12.43
CA CYS A 186 5.44 2.77 13.54
C CYS A 186 4.86 1.79 14.58
N SER A 187 4.71 2.29 15.82
CA SER A 187 4.04 1.56 16.89
C SER A 187 2.57 1.25 16.57
N ARG A 188 2.01 0.23 17.23
CA ARG A 188 0.58 -0.10 17.10
C ARG A 188 -0.34 1.09 17.39
N ASN A 189 -0.03 1.88 18.41
CA ASN A 189 -0.83 3.05 18.79
C ASN A 189 -0.84 4.12 17.70
N THR A 190 0.33 4.44 17.14
CA THR A 190 0.46 5.40 16.04
C THR A 190 -0.31 4.93 14.80
N ILE A 191 -0.19 3.64 14.46
CA ILE A 191 -0.93 3.05 13.34
C ILE A 191 -2.44 3.14 13.59
N ALA A 192 -2.91 2.69 14.75
CA ALA A 192 -4.33 2.71 15.10
C ALA A 192 -4.90 4.12 15.09
N ASN A 193 -4.19 5.10 15.67
CA ASN A 193 -4.62 6.49 15.72
C ASN A 193 -4.79 7.10 14.31
N ASN A 194 -3.84 6.86 13.41
CA ASN A 194 -4.00 7.27 12.02
C ASN A 194 -5.21 6.60 11.38
N HIS A 195 -5.38 5.29 11.57
CA HIS A 195 -6.48 4.54 10.95
C HIS A 195 -7.87 4.85 11.55
N LYS A 196 -7.99 5.60 12.66
CA LYS A 196 -9.30 6.06 13.18
C LYS A 196 -10.05 6.94 12.18
N HIS A 197 -9.35 7.68 11.33
CA HIS A 197 -9.95 8.55 10.31
C HIS A 197 -10.39 7.80 9.05
N PHE A 198 -10.31 6.47 9.05
CA PHE A 198 -10.62 5.63 7.90
C PHE A 198 -12.08 5.70 7.43
N LEU A 199 -13.02 6.05 8.32
CA LEU A 199 -14.42 6.24 7.96
C LEU A 199 -14.74 7.62 7.35
N ASP A 200 -13.77 8.54 7.37
CA ASP A 200 -13.93 9.87 6.80
C ASP A 200 -14.26 9.78 5.30
N SER A 201 -15.22 10.59 4.85
CA SER A 201 -15.62 10.67 3.44
C SER A 201 -14.47 11.02 2.49
N ALA A 202 -13.42 11.68 2.98
CA ALA A 202 -12.23 12.02 2.24
C ALA A 202 -11.14 10.93 2.25
N ALA A 203 -11.24 9.94 3.15
CA ALA A 203 -10.32 8.80 3.20
C ALA A 203 -10.71 7.76 2.13
N LYS A 204 -10.35 8.04 0.87
CA LYS A 204 -10.70 7.22 -0.30
C LYS A 204 -9.53 7.01 -1.26
N ALA A 205 -9.66 6.01 -2.13
CA ALA A 205 -8.73 5.76 -3.22
C ALA A 205 -8.55 7.00 -4.09
N GLY A 206 -7.32 7.22 -4.55
CA GLY A 206 -6.99 8.31 -5.46
C GLY A 206 -6.97 9.72 -4.86
N LYS A 207 -7.45 9.92 -3.63
CA LYS A 207 -7.50 11.24 -2.97
C LYS A 207 -6.29 11.46 -2.05
N ILE A 208 -5.57 12.55 -2.31
CA ILE A 208 -4.43 13.00 -1.50
C ILE A 208 -4.82 14.25 -0.70
N GLU A 209 -5.19 15.34 -1.38
CA GLU A 209 -5.53 16.60 -0.72
C GLU A 209 -6.83 16.47 0.08
N GLY A 210 -6.81 16.91 1.34
CA GLY A 210 -7.92 16.77 2.27
C GLY A 210 -8.16 15.34 2.74
N ASN A 211 -7.30 14.37 2.39
CA ASN A 211 -7.39 13.02 2.94
C ASN A 211 -6.68 12.97 4.30
N PRO A 212 -7.42 12.85 5.42
CA PRO A 212 -6.84 12.97 6.76
C PRO A 212 -5.79 11.89 7.05
N ILE A 213 -5.96 10.70 6.47
CA ILE A 213 -5.00 9.59 6.61
C ILE A 213 -3.68 9.95 5.95
N ARG A 214 -3.74 10.41 4.69
CA ARG A 214 -2.56 10.72 3.88
C ARG A 214 -1.80 11.92 4.43
N GLU A 215 -2.52 12.97 4.82
CA GLU A 215 -1.93 14.17 5.43
C GLU A 215 -1.11 13.82 6.68
N GLU A 216 -1.66 12.98 7.56
CA GLU A 216 -0.96 12.58 8.78
C GLU A 216 0.20 11.61 8.51
N ILE A 217 0.07 10.70 7.53
CA ILE A 217 1.20 9.86 7.07
C ILE A 217 2.38 10.75 6.63
N GLU A 218 2.11 11.81 5.87
CA GLU A 218 3.13 12.73 5.40
C GLU A 218 3.67 13.64 6.49
N GLU A 219 2.84 14.03 7.46
CA GLU A 219 3.27 14.73 8.66
C GLU A 219 4.25 13.87 9.47
N ILE A 220 3.91 12.61 9.74
CA ILE A 220 4.78 11.67 10.46
C ILE A 220 6.09 11.45 9.68
N GLY A 221 6.03 11.31 8.36
CA GLY A 221 7.23 11.22 7.51
C GLY A 221 8.14 12.45 7.62
N LYS A 222 7.56 13.66 7.72
CA LYS A 222 8.32 14.91 7.94
C LYS A 222 8.88 15.01 9.35
N MET A 223 8.17 14.53 10.36
CA MET A 223 8.64 14.52 11.75
C MET A 223 9.90 13.66 11.92
N VAL A 224 9.97 12.52 11.21
CA VAL A 224 11.16 11.65 11.25
C VAL A 224 12.26 12.15 10.31
N GLY A 225 11.91 12.71 9.15
CA GLY A 225 12.86 13.17 8.14
C GLY A 225 13.20 12.08 7.13
N ILE A 226 12.28 11.81 6.19
CA ILE A 226 12.60 11.00 5.01
C ILE A 226 13.32 11.88 3.99
N ASP A 227 14.58 11.56 3.70
CA ASP A 227 15.43 12.39 2.83
C ASP A 227 15.26 12.09 1.35
N PHE A 228 14.96 10.83 1.01
CA PHE A 228 14.87 10.40 -0.38
C PHE A 228 13.88 9.26 -0.55
N MET A 229 13.19 9.20 -1.69
CA MET A 229 12.30 8.11 -2.07
C MET A 229 12.78 7.43 -3.34
N VAL A 230 12.58 6.11 -3.44
CA VAL A 230 12.66 5.35 -4.70
C VAL A 230 11.50 4.38 -4.76
N ASN A 231 10.48 4.63 -5.60
CA ASN A 231 9.30 3.78 -5.67
C ASN A 231 9.03 3.29 -7.10
N ALA A 232 8.62 2.02 -7.21
CA ALA A 232 8.22 1.41 -8.47
C ALA A 232 6.71 1.49 -8.70
N VAL A 233 6.30 1.71 -9.95
CA VAL A 233 4.94 1.43 -10.42
C VAL A 233 4.98 0.10 -11.16
N LEU A 234 4.02 -0.78 -10.87
CA LEU A 234 3.94 -2.12 -11.44
C LEU A 234 2.68 -2.28 -12.29
N ASN A 235 2.74 -3.08 -13.36
CA ASN A 235 1.54 -3.50 -14.10
C ASN A 235 0.79 -4.67 -13.44
N SER A 236 -0.30 -5.11 -14.06
CA SER A 236 -1.11 -6.27 -13.67
C SER A 236 -0.30 -7.57 -13.50
N HIS A 237 0.82 -7.68 -14.22
CA HIS A 237 1.78 -8.80 -14.17
C HIS A 237 2.91 -8.62 -13.14
N LYS A 238 2.82 -7.60 -12.26
CA LYS A 238 3.84 -7.27 -11.24
C LYS A 238 5.21 -6.93 -11.84
N LYS A 239 5.25 -6.42 -13.07
CA LYS A 239 6.48 -5.95 -13.73
C LYS A 239 6.58 -4.44 -13.65
N ILE A 240 7.80 -3.92 -13.53
CA ILE A 240 8.06 -2.48 -13.43
C ILE A 240 7.66 -1.81 -14.75
N VAL A 241 6.86 -0.74 -14.66
CA VAL A 241 6.51 0.13 -15.79
C VAL A 241 7.07 1.53 -15.67
N LYS A 242 7.42 1.95 -14.45
CA LYS A 242 8.08 3.23 -14.15
C LYS A 242 8.71 3.18 -12.76
N VAL A 243 9.81 3.88 -12.57
CA VAL A 243 10.38 4.19 -11.26
C VAL A 243 10.41 5.71 -11.07
N VAL A 244 9.98 6.17 -9.90
CA VAL A 244 10.10 7.57 -9.47
C VAL A 244 11.05 7.65 -8.28
N ALA A 245 11.95 8.61 -8.31
CA ALA A 245 12.92 8.83 -7.24
C ALA A 245 13.10 10.32 -6.97
N GLY A 246 13.47 10.71 -5.74
CA GLY A 246 13.69 12.10 -5.36
C GLY A 246 13.04 12.49 -4.03
N ASP A 247 12.54 13.72 -3.95
CA ASP A 247 11.82 14.23 -2.78
C ASP A 247 10.59 13.36 -2.49
N VAL A 248 10.43 12.97 -1.22
CA VAL A 248 9.39 12.02 -0.81
C VAL A 248 7.98 12.45 -1.19
N THR A 249 7.69 13.75 -1.23
CA THR A 249 6.35 14.25 -1.56
C THR A 249 6.22 14.45 -3.07
N LYS A 250 7.13 15.19 -3.70
CA LYS A 250 7.06 15.54 -5.12
C LYS A 250 7.17 14.31 -6.02
N ALA A 251 8.12 13.41 -5.76
CA ALA A 251 8.25 12.17 -6.51
C ALA A 251 7.04 11.24 -6.28
N HIS A 252 6.44 11.27 -5.09
CA HIS A 252 5.19 10.54 -4.82
C HIS A 252 4.03 11.09 -5.65
N ARG A 253 3.91 12.42 -5.78
CA ARG A 253 2.87 13.04 -6.61
C ARG A 253 3.00 12.66 -8.08
N GLU A 254 4.20 12.70 -8.65
CA GLU A 254 4.41 12.27 -10.04
C GLU A 254 4.02 10.80 -10.24
N GLY A 255 4.40 9.93 -9.30
CA GLY A 255 4.02 8.52 -9.35
C GLY A 255 2.50 8.30 -9.18
N ALA A 256 1.84 9.06 -8.32
CA ALA A 256 0.40 9.01 -8.11
C ALA A 256 -0.40 9.49 -9.34
N GLU A 257 0.08 10.56 -10.00
CA GLU A 257 -0.48 11.04 -11.26
C GLU A 257 -0.33 9.99 -12.37
N TYR A 258 0.86 9.38 -12.48
CA TYR A 258 1.11 8.31 -13.44
C TYR A 258 0.15 7.13 -13.23
N ILE A 259 -0.02 6.68 -11.98
CA ILE A 259 -0.98 5.63 -11.61
C ILE A 259 -2.41 6.00 -11.98
N SER A 260 -2.82 7.24 -11.72
CA SER A 260 -4.16 7.72 -12.07
C SER A 260 -4.42 7.62 -13.56
N ASN A 261 -3.41 7.95 -14.37
CA ASN A 261 -3.54 7.95 -15.82
C ASN A 261 -3.61 6.54 -16.44
N ILE A 262 -3.00 5.53 -15.79
CA ILE A 262 -2.97 4.15 -16.30
C ILE A 262 -4.04 3.25 -15.67
N PHE A 263 -4.30 3.39 -14.37
CA PHE A 263 -5.22 2.54 -13.62
C PHE A 263 -6.55 3.22 -13.29
N GLY A 264 -6.65 4.55 -13.45
CA GLY A 264 -7.90 5.27 -13.28
C GLY A 264 -8.84 5.00 -14.45
N VAL A 265 -10.08 4.62 -14.13
CA VAL A 265 -11.14 4.41 -15.11
C VAL A 265 -12.24 5.44 -14.87
N LYS A 266 -12.65 6.12 -15.94
CA LYS A 266 -13.77 7.06 -15.90
C LYS A 266 -15.08 6.27 -15.90
N ILE A 267 -15.98 6.59 -14.98
CA ILE A 267 -17.32 6.01 -14.90
C ILE A 267 -18.29 7.11 -15.32
N ASP A 268 -18.82 7.01 -16.54
CA ASP A 268 -19.77 8.01 -17.07
C ASP A 268 -21.16 7.86 -16.46
N ASN A 269 -21.57 6.62 -16.15
CA ASN A 269 -22.85 6.30 -15.53
C ASN A 269 -22.68 5.20 -14.49
N LEU A 270 -23.33 5.36 -13.33
CA LEU A 270 -23.41 4.31 -12.32
C LEU A 270 -24.36 3.20 -12.79
N ALA A 271 -24.02 1.94 -12.52
CA ALA A 271 -24.83 0.78 -12.85
C ALA A 271 -25.82 0.44 -11.73
N ASP A 272 -26.93 -0.21 -12.08
CA ASP A 272 -27.84 -0.81 -11.10
C ASP A 272 -27.25 -2.10 -10.49
N ILE A 273 -26.41 -2.81 -11.26
CA ILE A 273 -25.70 -4.03 -10.84
C ILE A 273 -24.23 -3.91 -11.26
N VAL A 274 -23.30 -4.15 -10.33
CA VAL A 274 -21.87 -4.25 -10.61
C VAL A 274 -21.39 -5.65 -10.24
N ILE A 275 -20.70 -6.32 -11.17
CA ILE A 275 -20.08 -7.63 -10.93
C ILE A 275 -18.57 -7.44 -10.83
N THR A 276 -17.95 -7.96 -9.77
CA THR A 276 -16.51 -7.78 -9.50
C THR A 276 -15.85 -9.02 -8.94
N SER A 277 -14.51 -9.06 -9.00
CA SER A 277 -13.66 -10.08 -8.40
C SER A 277 -12.37 -9.42 -7.91
N PRO A 278 -11.79 -9.89 -6.79
CA PRO A 278 -10.48 -9.40 -6.35
C PRO A 278 -9.34 -9.91 -7.24
N GLY A 279 -9.63 -10.76 -8.24
CA GLY A 279 -8.67 -11.24 -9.23
C GLY A 279 -8.24 -12.69 -9.05
N GLY A 280 -9.05 -13.53 -8.41
CA GLY A 280 -8.74 -14.95 -8.16
C GLY A 280 -7.62 -15.18 -7.14
N PHE A 281 -7.16 -16.41 -7.02
CA PHE A 281 -6.20 -16.82 -6.00
C PHE A 281 -4.81 -16.20 -6.27
N PRO A 282 -4.09 -15.71 -5.25
CA PRO A 282 -4.41 -15.75 -3.81
C PRO A 282 -5.19 -14.52 -3.30
N LYS A 283 -5.74 -13.67 -4.17
CA LYS A 283 -6.42 -12.43 -3.77
C LYS A 283 -7.85 -12.66 -3.26
N ASP A 284 -8.48 -13.77 -3.62
CA ASP A 284 -9.77 -14.24 -3.09
C ASP A 284 -9.63 -15.40 -2.09
N ILE A 285 -8.49 -15.51 -1.41
CA ILE A 285 -8.23 -16.60 -0.46
C ILE A 285 -9.27 -16.65 0.68
N ASP A 286 -9.74 -15.49 1.14
CA ASP A 286 -10.75 -15.32 2.19
C ASP A 286 -11.65 -14.09 1.92
N LEU A 287 -12.73 -13.94 2.70
CA LEU A 287 -13.62 -12.79 2.59
C LEU A 287 -12.92 -11.48 3.02
N TYR A 288 -12.00 -11.56 3.99
CA TYR A 288 -11.21 -10.43 4.48
C TYR A 288 -10.37 -9.75 3.38
N GLN A 289 -9.90 -10.47 2.37
CA GLN A 289 -9.23 -9.93 1.19
C GLN A 289 -10.24 -9.57 0.10
N THR A 290 -11.23 -10.44 -0.13
CA THR A 290 -12.25 -10.27 -1.18
C THR A 290 -13.01 -8.95 -1.05
N HIS A 291 -13.26 -8.46 0.17
CA HIS A 291 -13.94 -7.16 0.37
C HIS A 291 -13.26 -5.98 -0.33
N LYS A 292 -11.96 -6.05 -0.64
CA LYS A 292 -11.26 -4.96 -1.35
C LYS A 292 -11.85 -4.73 -2.74
N ALA A 293 -12.39 -5.77 -3.38
CA ALA A 293 -13.09 -5.62 -4.66
C ALA A 293 -14.43 -4.90 -4.48
N MET A 294 -15.13 -5.11 -3.36
CA MET A 294 -16.38 -4.40 -3.02
C MET A 294 -16.15 -2.89 -2.93
N GLU A 295 -15.02 -2.47 -2.35
CA GLU A 295 -14.68 -1.05 -2.22
C GLU A 295 -14.65 -0.34 -3.58
N PHE A 296 -14.01 -0.93 -4.59
CA PHE A 296 -13.96 -0.34 -5.92
C PHE A 296 -15.29 -0.49 -6.67
N ALA A 297 -16.00 -1.60 -6.50
CA ALA A 297 -17.32 -1.79 -7.09
C ALA A 297 -18.36 -0.79 -6.55
N SER A 298 -18.25 -0.42 -5.28
CA SER A 298 -19.12 0.58 -4.64
C SER A 298 -19.04 1.96 -5.28
N LEU A 299 -17.94 2.27 -5.98
CA LEU A 299 -17.78 3.52 -6.73
C LEU A 299 -18.51 3.52 -8.08
N ALA A 300 -18.95 2.34 -8.55
CA ALA A 300 -19.55 2.14 -9.86
C ALA A 300 -21.06 1.78 -9.80
N VAL A 301 -21.61 1.59 -8.60
CA VAL A 301 -23.01 1.20 -8.38
C VAL A 301 -23.84 2.38 -7.90
N LYS A 302 -25.12 2.44 -8.30
CA LYS A 302 -26.08 3.41 -7.77
C LYS A 302 -26.40 3.09 -6.31
N LYS A 303 -26.81 4.11 -5.55
CA LYS A 303 -27.37 3.90 -4.21
C LYS A 303 -28.60 2.98 -4.30
N GLY A 304 -28.63 1.91 -3.51
CA GLY A 304 -29.64 0.86 -3.54
C GLY A 304 -29.47 -0.17 -4.65
N GLY A 305 -28.38 -0.11 -5.44
CA GLY A 305 -28.04 -1.13 -6.42
C GLY A 305 -27.39 -2.37 -5.79
N ILE A 306 -26.98 -3.33 -6.64
CA ILE A 306 -26.45 -4.64 -6.23
C ILE A 306 -24.98 -4.77 -6.62
N ILE A 307 -24.14 -5.24 -5.70
CA ILE A 307 -22.74 -5.60 -5.94
C ILE A 307 -22.58 -7.11 -5.86
N ILE A 308 -22.37 -7.78 -6.99
CA ILE A 308 -22.09 -9.22 -7.02
C ILE A 308 -20.57 -9.43 -6.98
N VAL A 309 -20.06 -10.10 -5.95
CA VAL A 309 -18.62 -10.36 -5.80
C VAL A 309 -18.31 -11.84 -6.00
N ALA A 310 -17.50 -12.15 -7.01
CA ALA A 310 -16.97 -13.49 -7.23
C ALA A 310 -15.63 -13.66 -6.51
N GLY A 311 -15.63 -14.39 -5.39
CA GLY A 311 -14.42 -14.82 -4.69
C GLY A 311 -14.59 -16.23 -4.15
N GLU A 312 -13.57 -17.08 -4.31
CA GLU A 312 -13.59 -18.46 -3.84
C GLU A 312 -13.63 -18.57 -2.31
N CYS A 313 -12.94 -17.67 -1.61
CA CYS A 313 -12.90 -17.57 -0.15
C CYS A 313 -12.63 -18.92 0.52
N ARG A 314 -11.66 -19.69 -0.01
CA ARG A 314 -11.35 -21.05 0.44
C ARG A 314 -10.95 -21.16 1.93
N ASP A 315 -10.42 -20.08 2.51
CA ASP A 315 -10.07 -19.97 3.94
C ASP A 315 -11.20 -19.33 4.77
N GLY A 316 -12.41 -19.24 4.20
CA GLY A 316 -13.60 -18.70 4.86
C GLY A 316 -13.53 -17.20 5.09
N LEU A 317 -13.82 -16.76 6.32
CA LEU A 317 -13.87 -15.34 6.67
C LEU A 317 -12.47 -14.70 6.80
N GLY A 318 -11.42 -15.51 7.03
CA GLY A 318 -10.05 -15.03 7.16
C GLY A 318 -9.73 -14.53 8.57
N GLU A 319 -9.37 -13.24 8.69
CA GLU A 319 -8.88 -12.66 9.94
C GLU A 319 -9.90 -12.79 11.09
N ARG A 320 -9.43 -13.20 12.28
CA ARG A 320 -10.28 -13.59 13.40
C ARG A 320 -11.20 -12.47 13.90
N ASN A 321 -10.67 -11.28 14.15
CA ASN A 321 -11.49 -10.18 14.66
C ASN A 321 -12.54 -9.74 13.63
N PHE A 322 -12.22 -9.83 12.34
CA PHE A 322 -13.17 -9.62 11.24
C PHE A 322 -14.26 -10.68 11.23
N ALA A 323 -13.90 -11.96 11.36
CA ALA A 323 -14.85 -13.06 11.43
C ALA A 323 -15.79 -12.92 12.65
N GLU A 324 -15.24 -12.59 13.82
CA GLU A 324 -16.01 -12.31 15.04
C GLU A 324 -16.97 -11.13 14.87
N ALA A 325 -16.56 -10.08 14.15
CA ALA A 325 -17.42 -8.93 13.88
C ALA A 325 -18.59 -9.27 12.94
N LEU A 326 -18.35 -10.06 11.90
CA LEU A 326 -19.40 -10.47 10.95
C LEU A 326 -20.36 -11.51 11.51
N ASN A 327 -19.89 -12.39 12.39
CA ASN A 327 -20.72 -13.40 13.06
C ASN A 327 -21.37 -12.88 14.36
N GLY A 328 -21.07 -11.64 14.76
CA GLY A 328 -21.63 -11.03 15.96
C GLY A 328 -23.05 -10.48 15.73
N ASP A 329 -23.67 -10.03 16.82
CA ASP A 329 -25.06 -9.56 16.81
C ASP A 329 -25.21 -8.07 16.46
N LEU A 330 -24.11 -7.37 16.14
CA LEU A 330 -24.15 -5.95 15.84
C LEU A 330 -24.74 -5.71 14.45
N SER A 331 -25.68 -4.77 14.36
CA SER A 331 -26.16 -4.25 13.08
C SER A 331 -25.04 -3.55 12.30
N PRO A 332 -25.18 -3.39 10.96
CA PRO A 332 -24.22 -2.64 10.16
C PRO A 332 -23.93 -1.22 10.70
N GLN A 333 -24.95 -0.52 11.20
CA GLN A 333 -24.79 0.80 11.83
C GLN A 333 -23.96 0.71 13.11
N GLU A 334 -24.25 -0.26 13.99
CA GLU A 334 -23.52 -0.45 15.24
C GLU A 334 -22.05 -0.81 15.01
N LEU A 335 -21.73 -1.63 13.98
CA LEU A 335 -20.34 -1.92 13.59
C LEU A 335 -19.57 -0.67 13.15
N ILE A 336 -20.25 0.28 12.50
CA ILE A 336 -19.65 1.56 12.10
C ILE A 336 -19.45 2.46 13.32
N GLU A 337 -20.41 2.49 14.24
CA GLU A 337 -20.31 3.26 15.49
C GLU A 337 -19.25 2.71 16.45
N GLU A 338 -19.13 1.39 16.56
CA GLU A 338 -18.08 0.71 17.32
C GLU A 338 -16.70 1.16 16.82
N LEU A 339 -16.50 1.14 15.50
CA LEU A 339 -15.22 1.56 14.89
C LEU A 339 -14.86 3.02 15.22
N LYS A 340 -15.85 3.92 15.30
CA LYS A 340 -15.61 5.33 15.68
C LYS A 340 -15.14 5.46 17.14
N LYS A 341 -15.60 4.58 18.02
CA LYS A 341 -15.24 4.58 19.45
C LYS A 341 -13.91 3.88 19.70
N ASN A 342 -13.69 2.74 19.04
CA ASN A 342 -12.52 1.91 19.23
C ASN A 342 -12.05 1.29 17.91
N PHE A 343 -10.86 1.66 17.45
CA PHE A 343 -10.26 1.05 16.27
C PHE A 343 -9.69 -0.33 16.63
N VAL A 344 -10.30 -1.39 16.09
CA VAL A 344 -9.79 -2.76 16.19
C VAL A 344 -9.38 -3.22 14.80
N LEU A 345 -8.09 -3.56 14.66
CA LEU A 345 -7.57 -4.18 13.44
C LEU A 345 -8.33 -5.50 13.19
N GLY A 346 -8.72 -5.75 11.94
CA GLY A 346 -9.69 -6.78 11.60
C GLY A 346 -11.10 -6.23 11.45
N ARG A 347 -11.72 -5.84 12.59
CA ARG A 347 -13.11 -5.35 12.66
C ARG A 347 -13.37 -4.14 11.75
N HIS A 348 -12.39 -3.24 11.59
CA HIS A 348 -12.53 -2.07 10.71
C HIS A 348 -12.95 -2.40 9.27
N LYS A 349 -12.59 -3.58 8.74
CA LYS A 349 -13.06 -4.03 7.42
C LYS A 349 -14.50 -4.55 7.44
N ALA A 350 -14.94 -5.17 8.53
CA ALA A 350 -16.35 -5.53 8.71
C ALA A 350 -17.21 -4.26 8.70
N SER A 351 -16.77 -3.20 9.36
CA SER A 351 -17.43 -1.89 9.32
C SER A 351 -17.46 -1.27 7.90
N ARG A 352 -16.55 -1.63 6.99
CA ARG A 352 -16.64 -1.21 5.58
C ARG A 352 -17.65 -2.00 4.80
N ILE A 353 -17.66 -3.32 4.94
CA ILE A 353 -18.71 -4.15 4.35
C ILE A 353 -20.07 -3.64 4.83
N ALA A 354 -20.21 -3.38 6.12
CA ALA A 354 -21.39 -2.75 6.70
C ALA A 354 -21.72 -1.40 6.02
N LYS A 355 -20.75 -0.51 5.84
CA LYS A 355 -20.97 0.78 5.18
C LYS A 355 -21.43 0.62 3.72
N ILE A 356 -20.80 -0.27 2.96
CA ILE A 356 -21.18 -0.57 1.58
C ILE A 356 -22.60 -1.17 1.57
N HIS A 357 -22.90 -2.08 2.50
CA HIS A 357 -24.21 -2.73 2.64
C HIS A 357 -25.34 -1.74 2.96
N LEU A 358 -25.03 -0.64 3.66
CA LEU A 358 -26.00 0.42 3.93
C LEU A 358 -26.35 1.28 2.71
N ASP A 359 -25.46 1.34 1.72
CA ASP A 359 -25.65 2.11 0.50
C ASP A 359 -26.03 1.21 -0.70
N SER A 360 -25.81 -0.10 -0.63
CA SER A 360 -26.01 -1.07 -1.72
C SER A 360 -26.24 -2.48 -1.18
N GLU A 361 -26.99 -3.31 -1.90
CA GLU A 361 -27.07 -4.75 -1.61
C GLU A 361 -25.77 -5.42 -2.09
N ILE A 362 -25.21 -6.34 -1.29
CA ILE A 362 -23.97 -7.07 -1.58
C ILE A 362 -24.27 -8.57 -1.59
#